data_AF-B4KIE9-F1
#
_entry.id   AF-B4KIE9-F1
#
_cell.length_a   1.000
_cell.length_b   1.000
_cell.length_c   1.000
_cell.angle_alpha   90.00
_cell.angle_beta   90.00
_cell.angle_gamma   90.00
#
_symmetry.space_group_name_H-M   'P 1'
#
loop_
_entity.id
_entity.type
_entity.pdbx_description
1 polymer ?
#
loop_
_entity_poly.entity_id
_entity_poly.type
_entity_poly.pdbx_seq_one_letter_code
_entity_poly.pdbx_strand_id
1 'polypeptide(L)'
;MFGYFCFLLLIGAVSTEKCKFQIIFDSVSCKNYAPELVEDLNCWIVHLNNRSYISANLILKVNTSKIYVTSKMDFWKTDNTKVRLYSLRGDACAFLSNIHKNQFMKTLMRTFQEYSNCKCRCPFNAVSKCTSENIDK
;
A
#
# COMPACT_ATOMS: atom_id res chain seq x y z
N MET A 1 -45.91 -21.95 -9.61
CA MET A 1 -44.61 -22.66 -9.49
C MET A 1 -43.53 -22.20 -10.49
N PHE A 2 -43.88 -21.51 -11.59
CA PHE A 2 -42.90 -21.02 -12.59
C PHE A 2 -42.13 -19.75 -12.17
N GLY A 3 -42.74 -18.85 -11.39
CA GLY A 3 -42.12 -17.58 -10.99
C GLY A 3 -40.92 -17.72 -10.05
N TYR A 4 -40.89 -18.78 -9.23
CA TYR A 4 -39.80 -19.04 -8.27
C TYR A 4 -38.50 -19.47 -8.97
N PHE A 5 -38.64 -20.15 -10.11
CA PHE A 5 -37.51 -20.61 -10.92
C PHE A 5 -36.83 -19.44 -11.66
N CYS A 6 -37.61 -18.46 -12.12
CA CYS A 6 -37.07 -17.22 -12.68
C CYS A 6 -36.29 -16.39 -11.64
N PHE A 7 -36.74 -16.35 -10.38
CA PHE A 7 -36.06 -15.59 -9.33
C PHE A 7 -34.69 -16.20 -8.97
N LEU A 8 -34.58 -17.53 -8.97
CA LEU A 8 -33.30 -18.23 -8.76
C LEU A 8 -32.32 -18.04 -9.93
N LEU A 9 -32.81 -17.95 -11.17
CA LEU A 9 -31.98 -17.68 -12.35
C LEU A 9 -31.42 -16.25 -12.36
N LEU A 10 -32.15 -15.27 -11.82
CA LEU A 10 -31.69 -13.88 -11.72
C LEU A 10 -30.58 -13.69 -10.68
N ILE A 11 -30.54 -14.49 -9.61
CA ILE A 11 -29.48 -14.41 -8.59
C ILE A 11 -28.16 -15.00 -9.12
N GLY A 12 -28.22 -15.98 -10.03
CA GLY A 12 -27.04 -16.62 -10.62
C GLY A 12 -26.28 -15.77 -11.66
N ALA A 13 -26.88 -14.68 -12.15
CA ALA A 13 -26.32 -13.86 -13.23
C ALA A 13 -25.59 -12.60 -12.77
N VAL A 14 -25.39 -12.38 -11.47
CA VAL A 14 -24.45 -11.37 -10.97
C VAL A 14 -23.04 -11.91 -11.16
N SER A 15 -22.57 -11.90 -12.40
CA SER A 15 -21.17 -12.10 -12.72
C SER A 15 -20.41 -10.95 -12.08
N THR A 16 -19.67 -11.22 -11.00
CA THR A 16 -18.66 -10.31 -10.49
C THR A 16 -17.55 -10.23 -11.52
N GLU A 17 -17.71 -9.37 -12.53
CA GLU A 17 -16.60 -9.00 -13.39
C GLU A 17 -15.54 -8.37 -12.50
N LYS A 18 -14.43 -9.10 -12.29
CA LYS A 18 -13.24 -8.54 -11.66
C LYS A 18 -12.78 -7.41 -12.57
N CYS A 19 -12.96 -6.15 -12.16
CA CYS A 19 -12.40 -5.01 -12.87
C CYS A 19 -10.91 -5.28 -13.14
N LYS A 20 -10.54 -5.44 -14.41
CA LYS A 20 -9.13 -5.55 -14.82
C LYS A 20 -8.54 -4.14 -14.87
N PHE A 21 -8.23 -3.57 -13.71
CA PHE A 21 -7.49 -2.32 -13.64
C PHE A 21 -6.00 -2.61 -13.86
N GLN A 22 -5.39 -1.92 -14.83
CA GLN A 22 -3.94 -1.91 -15.01
C GLN A 22 -3.40 -0.63 -14.38
N ILE A 23 -2.57 -0.78 -13.35
CA ILE A 23 -1.89 0.35 -12.71
C ILE A 23 -0.52 0.50 -13.39
N ILE A 24 -0.29 1.67 -13.98
CA ILE A 24 0.97 2.01 -14.63
C ILE A 24 1.57 3.19 -13.88
N PHE A 25 2.85 3.07 -13.49
CA PHE A 25 3.61 4.13 -12.84
C PHE A 25 4.51 4.79 -13.88
N ASP A 26 4.29 6.07 -14.15
CA ASP A 26 5.10 6.85 -15.10
C ASP A 26 6.33 7.50 -14.43
N SER A 27 6.18 7.93 -13.17
CA SER A 27 7.27 8.50 -12.40
C SER A 27 7.08 8.25 -10.90
N VAL A 28 8.20 8.18 -10.17
CA VAL A 28 8.22 8.07 -8.71
C VAL A 28 9.24 9.06 -8.15
N SER A 29 8.92 9.71 -7.03
CA SER A 29 9.82 10.61 -6.35
C SER A 29 9.69 10.43 -4.83
N CYS A 30 10.81 10.17 -4.17
CA CYS A 30 10.87 10.05 -2.72
C CYS A 30 11.76 11.17 -2.16
N LYS A 31 11.30 11.79 -1.08
CA LYS A 31 12.02 12.85 -0.39
C LYS A 31 12.10 12.50 1.09
N ASN A 32 13.29 12.64 1.67
CA ASN A 32 13.48 12.45 3.11
C ASN A 32 13.03 13.72 3.86
N TYR A 33 11.93 13.61 4.60
CA TYR A 33 11.39 14.69 5.44
C TYR A 33 11.73 14.54 6.93
N ALA A 34 12.44 13.47 7.31
CA ALA A 34 12.84 13.18 8.69
C ALA A 34 14.32 12.73 8.73
N PRO A 35 15.27 13.62 8.38
CA PRO A 35 16.70 13.30 8.29
C PRO A 35 17.33 12.87 9.62
N GLU A 36 16.66 13.14 10.74
CA GLU A 36 17.01 12.67 12.08
C GLU A 36 16.70 11.18 12.29
N LEU A 37 15.76 10.62 11.54
CA LEU A 37 15.37 9.20 11.61
C LEU A 37 15.92 8.38 10.42
N VAL A 38 15.94 8.99 9.23
CA VAL A 38 16.23 8.33 7.96
C VAL A 38 17.60 8.76 7.45
N GLU A 39 18.46 7.77 7.21
CA GLU A 39 19.79 7.94 6.62
C GLU A 39 19.70 8.13 5.12
N ASP A 40 19.04 7.18 4.47
CA ASP A 40 18.91 7.17 3.03
C ASP A 40 17.50 6.73 2.65
N LEU A 41 16.96 7.37 1.62
CA LEU A 41 15.68 7.04 1.01
C LEU A 41 15.78 7.27 -0.49
N ASN A 42 15.76 6.18 -1.24
CA ASN A 42 15.77 6.20 -2.69
C ASN A 42 14.62 5.34 -3.22
N CYS A 43 13.97 5.78 -4.29
CA CYS A 43 12.97 4.97 -4.98
C CYS A 43 13.05 5.18 -6.49
N TRP A 44 12.74 4.11 -7.22
CA TRP A 44 12.82 4.06 -8.68
C TRP A 44 11.75 3.13 -9.23
N ILE A 45 11.49 3.23 -10.54
CA ILE A 45 10.55 2.34 -11.23
C ILE A 45 11.34 1.20 -11.86
N VAL A 46 10.79 -0.01 -11.74
CA VAL A 46 11.26 -1.21 -12.42
C VAL A 46 10.16 -1.68 -13.37
N HIS A 47 10.52 -1.93 -14.63
CA HIS A 47 9.60 -2.48 -15.63
C HIS A 47 9.92 -3.95 -15.88
N LEU A 48 8.95 -4.84 -15.62
CA LEU A 48 9.08 -6.29 -15.80
C LEU A 48 7.76 -6.83 -16.36
N ASN A 49 7.82 -7.69 -17.38
CA ASN A 49 6.64 -8.36 -17.96
C ASN A 49 5.48 -7.40 -18.34
N ASN A 50 5.78 -6.28 -19.01
CA ASN A 50 4.81 -5.22 -19.36
C ASN A 50 4.06 -4.62 -18.16
N ARG A 51 4.61 -4.74 -16.95
CA ARG A 51 4.14 -4.10 -15.72
C ARG A 51 5.22 -3.18 -15.16
N SER A 52 4.77 -2.13 -14.49
CA SER A 52 5.62 -1.18 -13.79
C SER A 52 5.50 -1.40 -12.29
N TYR A 53 6.62 -1.36 -11.60
CA TYR A 53 6.74 -1.59 -10.17
C TYR A 53 7.53 -0.48 -9.52
N ILE A 54 7.13 -0.09 -8.31
CA ILE A 54 7.92 0.84 -7.50
C ILE A 54 8.87 0.03 -6.65
N SER A 55 10.16 0.32 -6.76
CA SER A 55 11.20 -0.19 -5.87
C SER A 55 11.71 0.92 -4.97
N ALA A 56 12.07 0.59 -3.73
CA ALA A 56 12.64 1.53 -2.78
C ALA A 56 13.73 0.91 -1.91
N ASN A 57 14.72 1.74 -1.57
CA ASN A 57 15.71 1.52 -0.52
C ASN A 57 15.46 2.53 0.60
N LEU A 58 15.31 2.04 1.82
CA LEU A 58 15.22 2.87 3.03
C LEU A 58 16.25 2.38 4.05
N ILE A 59 17.02 3.30 4.63
CA ILE A 59 17.97 3.06 5.71
C ILE A 59 17.61 3.96 6.89
N LEU A 60 17.45 3.35 8.08
CA LEU A 60 17.14 4.06 9.33
C LEU A 60 18.41 4.26 10.16
N LYS A 61 18.58 5.46 10.72
CA LYS A 61 19.73 5.82 11.59
C LYS A 61 19.60 5.31 13.01
N VAL A 62 18.37 5.22 13.52
CA VAL A 62 18.11 5.03 14.95
C VAL A 62 17.06 3.96 15.21
N ASN A 63 17.22 3.24 16.32
CA ASN A 63 16.15 2.40 16.86
C ASN A 63 15.07 3.32 17.41
N THR A 64 13.83 3.22 16.91
CA THR A 64 12.73 4.01 17.45
C THR A 64 11.40 3.25 17.43
N SER A 65 10.63 3.43 18.50
CA SER A 65 9.25 3.00 18.60
C SER A 65 8.26 4.17 18.50
N LYS A 66 8.77 5.39 18.30
CA LYS A 66 7.99 6.62 18.24
C LYS A 66 8.26 7.31 16.92
N ILE A 67 7.40 7.09 15.95
CA ILE A 67 7.47 7.76 14.65
C ILE A 67 6.13 8.44 14.43
N TYR A 68 6.09 9.76 14.44
CA TYR A 68 4.85 10.48 14.18
C TYR A 68 4.66 10.64 12.67
N VAL A 69 3.63 9.97 12.13
CA VAL A 69 3.35 9.94 10.70
C VAL A 69 2.10 10.74 10.40
N THR A 70 2.17 11.56 9.37
CA THR A 70 1.00 12.11 8.69
C THR A 70 0.95 11.52 7.30
N SER A 71 -0.08 10.73 7.00
CA SER A 71 -0.25 10.10 5.69
C SER A 71 -1.67 10.34 5.18
N LYS A 72 -1.79 10.67 3.89
CA LYS A 72 -3.07 10.94 3.24
C LYS A 72 -3.05 10.29 1.86
N MET A 73 -4.14 9.63 1.50
CA MET A 73 -4.34 9.12 0.15
C MET A 73 -5.60 9.71 -0.42
N ASP A 74 -5.43 10.39 -1.53
CA ASP A 74 -6.48 11.07 -2.26
C ASP A 74 -6.56 10.46 -3.67
N PHE A 75 -7.77 10.17 -4.12
CA PHE A 75 -8.08 9.71 -5.47
C PHE A 75 -8.78 10.82 -6.22
N TRP A 76 -8.31 11.09 -7.44
CA TRP A 76 -8.99 11.96 -8.38
C TRP A 76 -9.90 11.12 -9.26
N LYS A 77 -11.17 11.53 -9.35
CA LYS A 77 -12.12 11.00 -10.32
C LYS A 77 -11.90 11.66 -11.68
N THR A 78 -12.48 11.07 -12.72
CA THR A 78 -12.48 11.61 -14.09
C THR A 78 -13.14 12.98 -14.20
N ASP A 79 -14.05 13.30 -13.29
CA ASP A 79 -14.71 14.61 -13.17
C ASP A 79 -13.88 15.65 -12.39
N ASN A 80 -12.59 15.38 -12.14
CA ASN A 80 -11.71 16.18 -11.28
C ASN A 80 -12.21 16.35 -9.83
N THR A 81 -13.12 15.51 -9.36
CA THR A 81 -13.50 15.50 -7.94
C THR A 81 -12.50 14.68 -7.13
N LYS A 82 -12.09 15.22 -5.99
CA LYS A 82 -11.14 14.58 -5.08
C LYS A 82 -11.86 13.78 -4.00
N VAL A 83 -11.59 12.48 -3.92
CA VAL A 83 -12.07 11.60 -2.85
C VAL A 83 -10.91 11.21 -1.95
N ARG A 84 -11.03 11.45 -0.65
CA ARG A 84 -10.02 10.99 0.31
C ARG A 84 -10.30 9.55 0.72
N LEU A 85 -9.37 8.64 0.42
CA LEU A 85 -9.44 7.25 0.86
C LEU A 85 -9.05 7.10 2.33
N TYR A 86 -8.03 7.85 2.78
CA TYR A 86 -7.68 7.92 4.19
C TYR A 86 -6.92 9.21 4.55
N SER A 87 -7.05 9.61 5.82
CA SER A 87 -6.20 10.61 6.48
C SER A 87 -5.75 10.02 7.81
N LEU A 88 -4.46 9.76 7.94
CA LEU A 88 -3.84 9.24 9.16
C LEU A 88 -2.91 10.30 9.73
N ARG A 89 -3.04 10.52 11.03
CA ARG A 89 -2.13 11.38 11.80
C ARG A 89 -1.93 10.74 13.16
N GLY A 90 -0.70 10.40 13.51
CA GLY A 90 -0.42 9.76 14.79
C GLY A 90 0.86 8.94 14.78
N ASP A 91 1.05 8.18 15.84
CA ASP A 91 2.20 7.30 15.98
C ASP A 91 2.10 6.09 15.03
N ALA A 92 3.16 5.83 14.27
CA ALA A 92 3.25 4.76 13.29
C ALA A 92 3.10 3.39 13.94
N CYS A 93 3.64 3.19 15.14
CA CYS A 93 3.55 1.92 15.85
C CYS A 93 2.15 1.65 16.34
N ALA A 94 1.46 2.66 16.87
CA ALA A 94 0.04 2.59 17.20
C ALA A 94 -0.84 2.36 15.95
N PHE A 95 -0.44 2.89 14.80
CA PHE A 95 -1.13 2.60 13.54
C PHE A 95 -0.91 1.15 13.09
N LEU A 96 0.33 0.67 13.08
CA LEU A 96 0.67 -0.72 12.74
C LEU A 96 -0.04 -1.73 13.64
N SER A 97 -0.18 -1.43 14.94
CA SER A 97 -0.93 -2.31 15.84
C SER A 97 -2.42 -2.39 15.53
N ASN A 98 -3.00 -1.32 14.97
CA ASN A 98 -4.42 -1.23 14.62
C ASN A 98 -4.73 -1.48 13.14
N ILE A 99 -3.70 -1.74 12.31
CA ILE A 99 -3.85 -1.80 10.85
C ILE A 99 -4.82 -2.89 10.39
N HIS A 100 -4.93 -3.97 11.17
CA HIS A 100 -5.85 -5.08 10.95
C HIS A 100 -7.33 -4.70 11.06
N LYS A 101 -7.66 -3.57 11.71
CA LYS A 101 -9.04 -3.09 11.88
C LYS A 101 -9.62 -2.47 10.60
N ASN A 102 -8.77 -2.00 9.69
CA ASN A 102 -9.20 -1.46 8.40
C ASN A 102 -8.83 -2.44 7.29
N GLN A 103 -9.85 -2.98 6.59
CA GLN A 103 -9.64 -4.01 5.57
C GLN A 103 -8.76 -3.54 4.42
N PHE A 104 -8.90 -2.28 3.98
CA PHE A 104 -8.07 -1.71 2.92
C PHE A 104 -6.60 -1.61 3.37
N MET A 105 -6.34 -1.11 4.58
CA MET A 105 -4.98 -1.02 5.13
C MET A 105 -4.35 -2.38 5.38
N LYS A 106 -5.15 -3.35 5.84
CA LYS A 106 -4.73 -4.74 6.02
C LYS A 106 -4.27 -5.35 4.69
N THR A 107 -5.03 -5.15 3.61
CA THR A 107 -4.64 -5.60 2.27
C THR A 107 -3.37 -4.90 1.79
N LEU A 108 -3.30 -3.57 1.89
CA LEU A 108 -2.11 -2.80 1.50
C LEU A 108 -0.84 -3.26 2.25
N MET A 109 -0.92 -3.41 3.56
CA MET A 109 0.21 -3.84 4.38
C MET A 109 0.65 -5.26 4.04
N ARG A 110 -0.31 -6.16 3.79
CA ARG A 110 -0.01 -7.53 3.36
C ARG A 110 0.74 -7.53 2.03
N THR A 111 0.23 -6.80 1.03
CA THR A 111 0.91 -6.65 -0.26
C THR A 111 2.30 -6.05 -0.10
N PHE A 112 2.46 -5.03 0.75
CA PHE A 112 3.77 -4.45 1.02
C PHE A 112 4.74 -5.46 1.64
N GLN A 113 4.30 -6.25 2.62
CA GLN A 113 5.13 -7.28 3.27
C GLN A 113 5.45 -8.47 2.35
N GLU A 114 4.56 -8.80 1.41
CA GLU A 114 4.79 -9.86 0.42
C GLU A 114 5.90 -9.47 -0.57
N TYR A 115 6.02 -8.19 -0.89
CA TYR A 115 6.96 -7.66 -1.88
C TYR A 115 8.13 -6.86 -1.29
N SER A 116 8.32 -6.94 0.03
CA SER A 116 9.47 -6.32 0.69
C SER A 116 10.16 -7.27 1.64
N ASN A 117 11.48 -7.13 1.73
CA ASN A 117 12.30 -7.85 2.69
C ASN A 117 12.16 -7.28 4.11
N CYS A 118 11.24 -6.32 4.33
CA CYS A 118 11.07 -5.63 5.58
C CYS A 118 9.79 -5.99 6.30
N LYS A 119 9.95 -6.33 7.58
CA LYS A 119 8.82 -6.44 8.49
C LYS A 119 8.52 -5.07 9.06
N CYS A 120 7.37 -4.49 8.71
CA CYS A 120 6.83 -3.31 9.38
C CYS A 120 6.33 -3.68 10.78
N ARG A 121 7.27 -3.98 11.69
CA ARG A 121 7.00 -4.31 13.08
C ARG A 121 7.77 -3.34 13.95
N CYS A 122 7.09 -2.84 14.98
CA CYS A 122 7.74 -2.02 15.99
C CYS A 122 8.39 -2.87 17.08
N PRO A 123 9.50 -2.40 17.69
CA PRO A 123 10.24 -1.17 17.35
C PRO A 123 10.95 -1.27 15.99
N PHE A 124 11.12 -0.15 15.30
CA PHE A 124 11.92 -0.09 14.08
C PHE A 124 13.40 -0.08 14.45
N ASN A 125 14.17 -0.96 13.83
CA ASN A 125 15.60 -1.10 14.12
C ASN A 125 16.44 -0.24 13.15
N ALA A 126 17.49 0.37 13.69
CA ALA A 126 18.54 1.03 12.94
C ALA A 126 19.24 0.03 12.01
N VAL A 127 19.79 0.53 10.90
CA VAL A 127 20.53 -0.26 9.91
C VAL A 127 19.66 -1.32 9.20
N SER A 128 18.34 -1.32 9.39
CA SER A 128 17.45 -2.16 8.58
C SER A 128 17.37 -1.57 7.17
N LYS A 129 18.11 -2.16 6.22
CA LYS A 129 17.93 -1.87 4.81
C LYS A 129 16.61 -2.49 4.36
N CYS A 130 15.61 -1.66 4.13
CA CYS A 130 14.38 -2.11 3.51
C CYS A 130 14.49 -2.00 2.01
N THR A 131 14.53 -3.16 1.35
CA THR A 131 14.41 -3.29 -0.09
C THR A 131 13.07 -3.94 -0.43
N SER A 132 12.40 -3.41 -1.43
CA SER A 132 11.31 -4.11 -2.10
C SER A 132 11.89 -4.92 -3.27
N GLU A 133 12.19 -6.19 -3.05
CA GLU A 133 12.71 -7.12 -4.06
C GLU A 133 11.73 -8.28 -4.26
N ASN A 134 11.55 -8.65 -5.54
CA ASN A 134 10.73 -9.75 -6.08
C ASN A 134 9.24 -9.46 -6.23
N ILE A 135 8.82 -9.11 -7.46
CA ILE A 135 7.42 -9.15 -7.90
C ILE A 135 7.26 -10.21 -9.02
N ASP A 136 8.07 -11.27 -8.93
CA ASP A 136 8.11 -12.41 -9.88
C ASP A 136 7.73 -13.75 -9.23
N LYS A 137 7.04 -13.74 -8.07
CA LYS A 137 6.40 -14.95 -7.49
C LYS A 137 4.88 -14.88 -7.58
#